data_AF-A0A498G0Q7-F1
#
_entry.id   AF-A0A498G0Q7-F1
#
_cell.length_a   1.000
_cell.length_b   1.000
_cell.length_c   1.000
_cell.angle_alpha   90.00
_cell.angle_beta   90.00
_cell.angle_gamma   90.00
#
_symmetry.space_group_name_H-M   'P 1'
#
loop_
_entity.id
_entity.type
_entity.pdbx_description
1 polymer ?
#
loop_
_entity_poly.entity_id
_entity_poly.type
_entity_poly.pdbx_seq_one_letter_code
_entity_poly.pdbx_strand_id
1 'polypeptide(L)'
;MSLDERARGILSPADRRYLQKPKEYSKQAGYERRRAIVERLHEALHDMPLLVSELDEDLRTEAFEDGDLDGKEHTLNVLSWSFALLYLGITDTVEPSDLAKDAFEGIAASGVRQAYLQRGYSVEEVEVEVNVKRGEPLDELREREPDELSYPEVNQLLESGELSHLTGEEQMARIK
;
A
#
# COMPACT_ATOMS: atom_id res chain seq x y z
N MET A 1 -11.94 1.83 -15.33
CA MET A 1 -11.85 3.31 -15.29
C MET A 1 -10.38 3.68 -15.25
N SER A 2 -9.90 4.70 -15.98
CA SER A 2 -8.49 5.09 -15.87
C SER A 2 -8.23 5.82 -14.55
N LEU A 3 -7.00 5.77 -14.02
CA LEU A 3 -6.64 6.42 -12.75
C LEU A 3 -6.90 7.94 -12.75
N ASP A 4 -6.92 8.55 -13.93
CA ASP A 4 -7.17 9.98 -14.14
C ASP A 4 -8.66 10.34 -14.16
N GLU A 5 -9.53 9.36 -14.40
CA GLU A 5 -11.00 9.52 -14.38
C GLU A 5 -11.59 9.28 -12.99
N ARG A 6 -10.85 8.58 -12.11
CA ARG A 6 -11.30 8.33 -10.75
C ARG A 6 -11.43 9.64 -9.95
N ALA A 7 -12.54 9.77 -9.22
CA ALA A 7 -12.76 10.87 -8.29
C ALA A 7 -11.59 11.06 -7.30
N ARG A 8 -11.49 12.26 -6.74
CA ARG A 8 -10.46 12.60 -5.75
C ARG A 8 -10.66 11.76 -4.50
N GLY A 9 -9.60 11.06 -4.08
CA GLY A 9 -9.47 10.51 -2.72
C GLY A 9 -8.45 11.32 -1.94
N ILE A 10 -7.46 10.65 -1.34
CA ILE A 10 -6.25 11.32 -0.84
C ILE A 10 -5.56 12.08 -1.98
N LEU A 11 -5.34 11.40 -3.10
CA LEU A 11 -4.73 11.97 -4.31
C LEU A 11 -5.80 12.57 -5.23
N SER A 12 -5.47 13.73 -5.80
CA SER A 12 -6.17 14.32 -6.94
C SER A 12 -5.71 13.69 -8.27
N PRO A 13 -6.48 13.84 -9.37
CA PRO A 13 -6.03 13.38 -10.70
C PRO A 13 -4.69 14.00 -11.15
N ALA A 14 -4.38 15.23 -10.73
CA ALA A 14 -3.10 15.85 -11.04
C ALA A 14 -1.93 15.19 -10.28
N ASP A 15 -2.18 14.70 -9.07
CA ASP A 15 -1.17 14.02 -8.27
C ASP A 15 -0.87 12.63 -8.83
N ARG A 16 -1.90 11.89 -9.25
CA ARG A 16 -1.74 10.57 -9.88
C ARG A 16 -0.91 10.66 -11.16
N ARG A 17 -1.24 11.62 -12.04
CA ARG A 17 -0.44 11.91 -13.24
C ARG A 17 1.01 12.26 -12.91
N TYR A 18 1.23 13.07 -11.87
CA TYR A 18 2.57 13.40 -11.42
C TYR A 18 3.34 12.17 -10.94
N LEU A 19 2.75 11.30 -10.13
CA LEU A 19 3.40 10.09 -9.61
C LEU A 19 3.74 9.09 -10.72
N GLN A 20 2.89 8.97 -11.75
CA GLN A 20 3.16 8.10 -12.89
C GLN A 20 4.26 8.66 -13.82
N LYS A 21 4.30 9.98 -14.01
CA LYS A 21 5.18 10.63 -14.98
C LYS A 21 5.89 11.87 -14.42
N PRO A 22 6.68 11.74 -13.34
CA PRO A 22 7.25 12.89 -12.64
C PRO A 22 8.26 13.66 -13.51
N LYS A 23 8.87 13.00 -14.51
CA LYS A 23 9.86 13.59 -15.43
C LYS A 23 9.25 14.55 -16.45
N GLU A 24 7.93 14.51 -16.68
CA GLU A 24 7.24 15.41 -17.62
C GLU A 24 6.97 16.80 -17.01
N TYR A 25 7.19 16.98 -15.71
CA TYR A 25 6.92 18.22 -14.99
C TYR A 25 8.18 19.09 -14.89
N SER A 26 8.00 20.41 -14.98
CA SER A 26 9.07 21.35 -14.66
C SER A 26 9.52 21.19 -13.20
N LYS A 27 10.74 21.64 -12.86
CA LYS A 27 11.25 21.56 -11.48
C LYS A 27 10.31 22.21 -10.46
N GLN A 28 9.78 23.40 -10.80
CA GLN A 28 8.84 24.12 -9.95
C GLN A 28 7.52 23.36 -9.82
N ALA A 29 6.91 22.97 -10.94
CA ALA A 29 5.64 22.23 -10.92
C ALA A 29 5.77 20.91 -10.15
N GLY A 30 6.89 20.20 -10.33
CA GLY A 30 7.17 18.97 -9.60
C GLY A 30 7.36 19.19 -8.09
N TYR A 31 8.01 20.29 -7.68
CA TYR A 31 8.12 20.64 -6.26
C TYR A 31 6.75 20.92 -5.63
N GLU A 32 5.92 21.72 -6.30
CA GLU A 32 4.56 22.03 -5.85
C GLU A 32 3.70 20.76 -5.74
N ARG A 33 3.81 19.84 -6.71
CA ARG A 33 3.10 18.55 -6.67
C ARG A 33 3.54 17.68 -5.51
N ARG A 34 4.85 17.52 -5.28
CA ARG A 34 5.37 16.75 -4.14
C ARG A 34 4.86 17.30 -2.81
N ARG A 35 4.94 18.61 -2.62
CA ARG A 35 4.45 19.26 -1.40
C ARG A 35 2.96 18.98 -1.19
N ALA A 36 2.15 19.14 -2.24
CA ALA A 36 0.71 18.90 -2.15
C ALA A 36 0.36 17.43 -1.86
N ILE A 37 1.13 16.47 -2.40
CA ILE A 37 0.96 15.04 -2.12
C ILE A 37 1.27 14.74 -0.65
N VAL A 38 2.42 15.21 -0.16
CA VAL A 38 2.83 15.00 1.24
C VAL A 38 1.82 15.61 2.20
N GLU A 39 1.40 16.86 1.96
CA GLU A 39 0.39 17.54 2.77
C GLU A 39 -0.94 16.78 2.79
N ARG A 40 -1.45 16.35 1.64
CA ARG A 40 -2.70 15.57 1.59
C ARG A 40 -2.60 14.23 2.29
N LEU A 41 -1.47 13.53 2.14
CA LEU A 41 -1.27 12.25 2.82
C LEU A 41 -1.19 12.45 4.34
N HIS A 42 -0.47 13.48 4.79
CA HIS A 42 -0.37 13.84 6.20
C HIS A 42 -1.74 14.15 6.79
N GLU A 43 -2.51 15.05 6.18
CA GLU A 43 -3.85 15.38 6.68
C GLU A 43 -4.79 14.16 6.65
N ALA A 44 -4.74 13.34 5.59
CA ALA A 44 -5.57 12.14 5.52
C ALA A 44 -5.24 11.10 6.60
N LEU A 45 -3.97 10.97 7.01
CA LEU A 45 -3.58 10.12 8.14
C LEU A 45 -4.12 10.68 9.46
N HIS A 46 -4.16 12.01 9.60
CA HIS A 46 -4.71 12.68 10.78
C HIS A 46 -6.25 12.69 10.85
N ASP A 47 -6.94 12.48 9.72
CA ASP A 47 -8.39 12.29 9.69
C ASP A 47 -8.82 10.89 10.21
N MET A 48 -7.93 9.90 10.21
CA MET A 48 -8.27 8.50 10.55
C MET A 48 -8.92 8.32 11.93
N PRO A 49 -8.44 8.95 13.02
CA PRO A 49 -9.11 8.85 14.32
C PRO A 49 -10.55 9.34 14.29
N LEU A 50 -10.82 10.43 13.57
CA LEU A 50 -12.17 10.99 13.40
C LEU A 50 -13.07 10.03 12.60
N LEU A 51 -12.55 9.45 11.51
CA LEU A 51 -13.28 8.47 10.72
C LEU A 51 -13.60 7.20 11.53
N VAL A 52 -12.69 6.76 12.41
CA VAL A 52 -12.92 5.60 13.28
C VAL A 52 -13.97 5.89 14.36
N SER A 53 -13.92 7.08 14.98
CA SER A 53 -14.79 7.41 16.12
C SER A 53 -16.18 7.89 15.72
N GLU A 54 -16.31 8.62 14.60
CA GLU A 54 -17.56 9.31 14.25
C GLU A 54 -18.29 8.74 13.04
N LEU A 55 -17.61 8.07 12.10
CA LEU A 55 -18.28 7.51 10.93
C LEU A 55 -19.12 6.31 11.38
N ASP A 56 -20.42 6.32 11.11
CA ASP A 56 -21.36 5.28 11.54
C ASP A 56 -21.17 3.97 10.77
N GLU A 57 -21.77 2.89 11.28
CA GLU A 57 -21.58 1.55 10.72
C GLU A 57 -22.13 1.41 9.30
N ASP A 58 -23.23 2.08 8.96
CA ASP A 58 -23.83 2.00 7.63
C ASP A 58 -22.94 2.71 6.60
N LEU A 59 -22.44 3.92 6.91
CA LEU A 59 -21.49 4.61 6.03
C LEU A 59 -20.15 3.88 5.90
N ARG A 60 -19.65 3.26 6.98
CA ARG A 60 -18.46 2.40 6.89
C ARG A 60 -18.73 1.17 6.03
N THR A 61 -19.90 0.57 6.15
CA THR A 61 -20.29 -0.57 5.32
C THR A 61 -20.34 -0.16 3.87
N GLU A 62 -21.04 0.91 3.52
CA GLU A 62 -21.11 1.44 2.16
C GLU A 62 -19.73 1.77 1.58
N ALA A 63 -18.81 2.35 2.38
CA ALA A 63 -17.47 2.68 1.94
C ALA A 63 -16.57 1.45 1.66
N PHE A 64 -16.90 0.30 2.25
CA PHE A 64 -16.19 -0.96 2.08
C PHE A 64 -16.95 -1.96 1.18
N GLU A 65 -18.22 -1.71 0.91
CA GLU A 65 -19.03 -2.42 -0.06
C GLU A 65 -18.64 -2.03 -1.48
N ASP A 66 -18.46 -3.03 -2.33
CA ASP A 66 -18.16 -2.81 -3.74
C ASP A 66 -19.46 -2.41 -4.45
N GLY A 67 -19.64 -1.12 -4.68
CA GLY A 67 -20.86 -0.57 -5.28
C GLY A 67 -21.16 -1.05 -6.70
N ASP A 68 -20.18 -1.57 -7.46
CA ASP A 68 -20.36 -2.18 -8.79
C ASP A 68 -19.01 -2.69 -9.36
N LEU A 69 -18.58 -3.95 -9.19
CA LEU A 69 -17.34 -4.43 -9.83
C LEU A 69 -17.32 -5.93 -10.18
N ASP A 70 -17.64 -6.23 -11.44
CA ASP A 70 -17.13 -7.41 -12.19
C ASP A 70 -15.59 -7.36 -12.43
N GLY A 71 -14.82 -6.65 -11.59
CA GLY A 71 -13.45 -6.22 -11.88
C GLY A 71 -12.44 -6.43 -10.74
N LYS A 72 -11.16 -6.56 -11.13
CA LYS A 72 -9.96 -6.74 -10.28
C LYS A 72 -9.71 -5.64 -9.23
N GLU A 73 -10.56 -4.63 -9.13
CA GLU A 73 -10.41 -3.43 -8.29
C GLU A 73 -11.24 -3.47 -6.99
N HIS A 74 -11.64 -4.67 -6.54
CA HIS A 74 -12.36 -4.85 -5.26
C HIS A 74 -11.67 -4.10 -4.13
N THR A 75 -12.42 -3.35 -3.32
CA THR A 75 -11.88 -2.52 -2.21
C THR A 75 -10.98 -3.33 -1.28
N LEU A 76 -11.34 -4.59 -1.01
CA LEU A 76 -10.55 -5.49 -0.18
C LEU A 76 -9.20 -5.87 -0.82
N ASN A 77 -9.12 -5.96 -2.15
CA ASN A 77 -7.88 -6.27 -2.86
C ASN A 77 -6.85 -5.13 -2.75
N VAL A 78 -7.27 -3.90 -2.45
CA VAL A 78 -6.36 -2.75 -2.33
C VAL A 78 -5.96 -2.43 -0.89
N LEU A 79 -6.61 -3.03 0.12
CA LEU A 79 -6.32 -2.74 1.53
C LEU A 79 -4.89 -3.13 1.94
N SER A 80 -4.30 -4.15 1.32
CA SER A 80 -2.91 -4.54 1.56
C SER A 80 -1.92 -3.42 1.25
N TRP A 81 -2.21 -2.58 0.24
CA TRP A 81 -1.38 -1.41 -0.10
C TRP A 81 -1.41 -0.33 0.98
N SER A 82 -2.52 -0.20 1.72
CA SER A 82 -2.58 0.71 2.87
C SER A 82 -1.63 0.25 3.98
N PHE A 83 -1.59 -1.05 4.26
CA PHE A 83 -0.63 -1.62 5.22
C PHE A 83 0.81 -1.47 4.73
N ALA A 84 1.08 -1.70 3.44
CA ALA A 84 2.41 -1.50 2.86
C ALA A 84 2.88 -0.04 2.99
N LEU A 85 1.99 0.93 2.71
CA LEU A 85 2.29 2.35 2.87
C LEU A 85 2.61 2.72 4.33
N LEU A 86 1.83 2.21 5.28
CA LEU A 86 2.07 2.43 6.71
C LEU A 86 3.38 1.79 7.16
N TYR A 87 3.64 0.54 6.74
CA TYR A 87 4.87 -0.18 7.08
C TYR A 87 6.10 0.57 6.57
N LEU A 88 6.11 0.96 5.28
CA LEU A 88 7.18 1.76 4.69
C LEU A 88 7.35 3.10 5.41
N GLY A 89 6.25 3.83 5.67
CA GLY A 89 6.30 5.12 6.37
C GLY A 89 6.88 5.02 7.78
N ILE A 90 6.67 3.90 8.48
CA ILE A 90 7.25 3.64 9.80
C ILE A 90 8.72 3.24 9.66
N THR A 91 9.07 2.32 8.76
CA THR A 91 10.46 1.88 8.55
C THR A 91 11.37 2.95 7.97
N ASP A 92 10.82 3.92 7.27
CA ASP A 92 11.57 5.06 6.72
C ASP A 92 11.80 6.17 7.75
N THR A 93 11.09 6.16 8.90
CA THR A 93 11.14 7.25 9.90
C THR A 93 11.60 6.82 11.29
N VAL A 94 11.38 5.56 11.68
CA VAL A 94 11.77 5.04 13.00
C VAL A 94 13.17 4.43 12.95
N GLU A 95 14.05 4.96 13.78
CA GLU A 95 15.44 4.50 13.93
C GLU A 95 15.72 4.02 15.37
N PRO A 96 16.48 2.92 15.58
CA PRO A 96 17.03 2.04 14.54
C PRO A 96 15.95 1.20 13.85
N SER A 97 16.24 0.72 12.64
CA SER A 97 15.33 -0.11 11.82
C SER A 97 14.68 -1.29 12.56
N ASP A 98 15.38 -1.86 13.54
CA ASP A 98 14.88 -2.98 14.33
C ASP A 98 13.67 -2.58 15.20
N LEU A 99 13.57 -1.31 15.62
CA LEU A 99 12.40 -0.79 16.35
C LEU A 99 11.21 -0.50 15.44
N ALA A 100 11.43 -0.33 14.12
CA ALA A 100 10.35 -0.01 13.20
C ALA A 100 9.36 -1.17 13.07
N LYS A 101 9.83 -2.42 13.15
CA LYS A 101 8.98 -3.61 13.19
C LYS A 101 8.08 -3.59 14.43
N ASP A 102 8.67 -3.46 15.62
CA ASP A 102 7.94 -3.43 16.89
C ASP A 102 6.95 -2.26 16.94
N ALA A 103 7.33 -1.11 16.37
CA ALA A 103 6.46 0.05 16.25
C ALA A 103 5.23 -0.24 15.37
N PHE A 104 5.42 -0.91 14.23
CA PHE A 104 4.31 -1.32 13.37
C PHE A 104 3.39 -2.33 14.07
N GLU A 105 3.93 -3.35 14.73
CA GLU A 105 3.16 -4.33 15.51
C GLU A 105 2.31 -3.63 16.58
N GLY A 106 2.91 -2.70 17.33
CA GLY A 106 2.22 -1.89 18.34
C GLY A 106 1.11 -1.01 17.76
N ILE A 107 1.35 -0.36 16.61
CA ILE A 107 0.35 0.48 15.92
C ILE A 107 -0.81 -0.38 15.40
N ALA A 108 -0.52 -1.53 14.79
CA ALA A 108 -1.54 -2.47 14.32
C ALA A 108 -2.39 -3.01 15.49
N ALA A 109 -1.75 -3.42 16.59
CA ALA A 109 -2.44 -3.88 17.79
C ALA A 109 -3.33 -2.78 18.40
N SER A 110 -2.84 -1.54 18.43
CA SER A 110 -3.61 -0.37 18.87
C SER A 110 -4.82 -0.12 17.97
N GLY A 111 -4.67 -0.17 16.65
CA GLY A 111 -5.76 0.00 15.70
C GLY A 111 -6.89 -1.03 15.88
N VAL A 112 -6.52 -2.31 16.01
CA VAL A 112 -7.50 -3.39 16.30
C VAL A 112 -8.19 -3.14 17.64
N ARG A 113 -7.44 -2.76 18.67
CA ARG A 113 -8.01 -2.42 19.99
C ARG A 113 -9.04 -1.29 19.88
N GLN A 114 -8.74 -0.21 19.16
CA GLN A 114 -9.68 0.90 18.96
C GLN A 114 -10.95 0.46 18.25
N ALA A 115 -10.85 -0.42 17.25
CA ALA A 115 -12.02 -0.94 16.55
C ALA A 115 -12.98 -1.73 17.47
N TYR A 116 -12.45 -2.53 18.40
CA TYR A 116 -13.26 -3.26 19.38
C TYR A 116 -13.86 -2.34 20.44
N LEU A 117 -13.11 -1.34 20.91
CA LEU A 117 -13.63 -0.33 21.82
C LEU A 117 -14.79 0.45 21.20
N GLN A 118 -14.69 0.80 19.91
CA GLN A 118 -15.76 1.47 19.17
C GLN A 118 -17.02 0.61 19.05
N ARG A 119 -16.87 -0.72 19.05
CA ARG A 119 -17.98 -1.68 19.08
C ARG A 119 -18.53 -1.94 20.50
N GLY A 120 -18.01 -1.25 21.52
CA GLY A 120 -18.45 -1.39 22.90
C GLY A 120 -17.87 -2.59 23.64
N TYR A 121 -16.82 -3.22 23.12
CA TYR A 121 -16.14 -4.35 23.77
C TYR A 121 -14.87 -3.91 24.47
N SER A 122 -14.71 -4.29 25.73
CA SER A 122 -13.41 -4.21 26.41
C SER A 122 -12.43 -5.19 25.78
N VAL A 123 -11.17 -4.78 25.64
CA VAL A 123 -10.10 -5.60 25.09
C VAL A 123 -9.03 -5.81 26.14
N GLU A 124 -8.79 -7.05 26.53
CA GLU A 124 -7.71 -7.41 27.44
C GLU A 124 -6.37 -7.33 26.68
N GLU A 125 -6.26 -8.08 25.58
CA GLU A 125 -5.02 -8.23 24.83
C GLU A 125 -5.26 -8.23 23.32
N VAL A 126 -4.27 -7.72 22.58
CA VAL A 126 -4.18 -7.86 21.12
C VAL A 126 -2.74 -8.23 20.81
N GLU A 127 -2.53 -9.39 20.23
CA GLU A 127 -1.24 -9.86 19.77
C GLU A 127 -1.14 -9.68 18.25
N VAL A 128 -0.08 -9.01 17.80
CA VAL A 128 0.27 -8.88 16.38
C VAL A 128 1.74 -9.23 16.24
N GLU A 129 2.05 -10.18 15.37
CA GLU A 129 3.41 -10.62 15.11
C GLU A 129 3.69 -10.63 13.60
N VAL A 130 4.74 -9.90 13.18
CA VAL A 130 5.14 -9.76 11.78
C VAL A 130 6.50 -10.41 11.57
N ASN A 131 6.49 -11.64 11.06
CA ASN A 131 7.72 -12.40 10.79
C ASN A 131 8.05 -12.43 9.32
N VAL A 132 9.09 -11.69 8.93
CA VAL A 132 9.58 -11.64 7.55
C VAL A 132 10.84 -12.49 7.41
N LYS A 133 10.77 -13.54 6.60
CA LYS A 133 11.95 -14.25 6.11
C LYS A 133 12.33 -13.66 4.75
N ARG A 134 13.41 -12.88 4.72
CA ARG A 134 13.91 -12.28 3.48
C ARG A 134 14.52 -13.36 2.60
N GLY A 135 14.15 -13.35 1.32
CA GLY A 135 14.83 -14.09 0.28
C GLY A 135 16.04 -13.32 -0.27
N GLU A 136 16.53 -13.76 -1.42
CA GLU A 136 17.54 -13.03 -2.20
C GLU A 136 17.01 -11.64 -2.61
N PRO A 137 17.87 -10.62 -2.72
CA PRO A 137 17.52 -9.33 -3.32
C PRO A 137 16.88 -9.50 -4.70
N LEU A 138 15.91 -8.65 -5.05
CA LEU A 138 15.16 -8.78 -6.30
C LEU A 138 16.05 -8.59 -7.54
N ASP A 139 17.10 -7.76 -7.45
CA ASP A 139 18.08 -7.55 -8.51
C ASP A 139 18.94 -8.80 -8.75
N GLU A 140 19.40 -9.46 -7.69
CA GLU A 140 20.09 -10.75 -7.78
C GLU A 140 19.16 -11.84 -8.33
N LEU A 141 17.91 -11.89 -7.86
CA LEU A 141 16.90 -12.84 -8.31
C LEU A 141 16.57 -12.66 -9.81
N ARG A 142 16.56 -11.42 -10.30
CA ARG A 142 16.31 -11.10 -11.72
C ARG A 142 17.42 -11.61 -12.64
N GLU A 143 18.66 -11.65 -12.14
CA GLU A 143 19.85 -12.09 -12.88
C GLU A 143 19.97 -13.61 -13.01
N ARG A 144 19.19 -14.39 -12.23
CA ARG A 144 19.15 -15.85 -12.34
C ARG A 144 18.53 -16.32 -13.65
N GLU A 145 18.96 -17.50 -14.09
CA GLU A 145 18.43 -18.11 -15.32
C GLU A 145 16.95 -18.48 -15.13
N PRO A 146 16.10 -18.34 -16.16
CA PRO A 146 14.66 -18.61 -16.08
C PRO A 146 14.28 -19.98 -15.50
N ASP A 147 15.07 -21.01 -15.79
CA ASP A 147 14.84 -22.38 -15.33
C ASP A 147 15.28 -22.63 -13.88
N GLU A 148 15.99 -21.68 -13.27
CA GLU A 148 16.36 -21.68 -11.86
C GLU A 148 15.30 -21.01 -10.98
N LEU A 149 14.33 -20.29 -11.56
CA LEU A 149 13.32 -19.56 -10.81
C LEU A 149 12.10 -20.43 -10.48
N SER A 150 11.65 -20.34 -9.23
CA SER A 150 10.38 -20.92 -8.80
C SER A 150 9.21 -20.00 -9.16
N TYR A 151 8.00 -20.56 -9.28
CA TYR A 151 6.77 -19.79 -9.54
C TYR A 151 6.57 -18.62 -8.56
N PRO A 152 6.78 -18.77 -7.23
CA PRO A 152 6.73 -17.63 -6.31
C PRO A 152 7.75 -16.53 -6.59
N GLU A 153 9.00 -16.89 -6.93
CA GLU A 153 10.05 -15.93 -7.26
C GLU A 153 9.71 -15.14 -8.54
N VAL A 154 9.16 -15.81 -9.56
CA VAL A 154 8.69 -15.15 -10.79
C VAL A 154 7.55 -14.18 -10.49
N ASN A 155 6.59 -14.57 -9.65
CA ASN A 155 5.51 -13.66 -9.26
C ASN A 155 6.02 -12.45 -8.49
N GLN A 156 7.00 -12.60 -7.60
CA GLN A 156 7.60 -11.46 -6.89
C GLN A 156 8.29 -10.49 -7.86
N LEU A 157 8.98 -11.00 -8.89
CA LEU A 157 9.57 -10.18 -9.95
C LEU A 157 8.52 -9.47 -10.82
N LEU A 158 7.36 -10.09 -11.03
CA LEU A 158 6.23 -9.47 -11.72
C LEU A 158 5.56 -8.39 -10.87
N GLU A 159 5.28 -8.67 -9.60
CA GLU A 159 4.62 -7.76 -8.66
C GLU A 159 5.46 -6.52 -8.36
N SER A 160 6.78 -6.69 -8.23
CA SER A 160 7.73 -5.58 -8.05
C SER A 160 7.94 -4.73 -9.31
N GLY A 161 7.49 -5.20 -10.48
CA GLY A 161 7.69 -4.53 -11.76
C GLY A 161 9.10 -4.68 -12.33
N GLU A 162 9.95 -5.52 -11.74
CA GLU A 162 11.31 -5.80 -12.22
C GLU A 162 11.32 -6.37 -13.65
N LEU A 163 10.26 -7.07 -14.05
CA LEU A 163 10.09 -7.62 -15.40
C LEU A 163 9.23 -6.75 -16.32
N SER A 164 8.86 -5.54 -15.91
CA SER A 164 7.97 -4.66 -16.69
C SER A 164 8.54 -4.23 -18.05
N HIS A 165 9.85 -4.37 -18.24
CA HIS A 165 10.55 -4.09 -19.50
C HIS A 165 10.49 -5.26 -20.51
N LEU A 166 10.04 -6.45 -20.08
CA LEU A 166 9.91 -7.64 -20.91
C LEU A 166 8.48 -7.75 -21.49
N THR A 167 8.35 -8.42 -22.62
CA THR A 167 7.05 -8.77 -23.21
C THR A 167 6.32 -9.84 -22.40
N GLY A 168 5.01 -9.98 -22.59
CA GLY A 168 4.23 -11.01 -21.90
C GLY A 168 4.70 -12.43 -22.22
N GLU A 169 5.17 -12.70 -23.45
CA GLU A 169 5.75 -13.99 -23.81
C GLU A 169 7.09 -14.25 -23.12
N GLU A 170 7.95 -13.22 -22.99
CA GLU A 170 9.22 -13.30 -22.24
C GLU A 170 9.00 -13.45 -20.73
N GLN A 171 7.96 -12.81 -20.18
CA GLN A 171 7.55 -12.99 -18.78
C GLN A 171 7.03 -14.42 -18.54
N MET A 172 6.18 -14.94 -19.43
CA MET A 172 5.64 -16.30 -19.32
C MET A 172 6.71 -17.37 -19.55
N ALA A 173 7.73 -17.09 -20.37
CA ALA A 173 8.87 -17.99 -20.58
C ALA A 173 9.74 -18.17 -19.32
N ARG A 174 9.62 -17.27 -18.34
CA ARG A 174 10.24 -17.41 -17.01
C ARG A 174 9.44 -18.30 -16.05
N ILE A 175 8.21 -18.68 -16.40
CA ILE A 175 7.34 -19.53 -15.59
C ILE A 175 7.49 -20.99 -16.01
N LYS A 176 7.87 -21.86 -15.07
CA LYS A 176 7.86 -23.33 -15.27
C LYS A 176 6.58 -23.97 -14.73
#